data_AF-A0A970PVS3-F1
#
_entry.id   AF-A0A970PVS3-F1
#
_cell.length_a   1.000
_cell.length_b   1.000
_cell.length_c   1.000
_cell.angle_alpha   90.00
_cell.angle_beta   90.00
_cell.angle_gamma   90.00
#
_symmetry.space_group_name_H-M   'P 1'
#
loop_
_entity.id
_entity.type
_entity.pdbx_description
1 polymer ?
#
loop_
_entity_poly.entity_id
_entity_poly.type
_entity_poly.pdbx_seq_one_letter_code
_entity_poly.pdbx_strand_id
1 'polypeptide(L)'
;MTITFTLRKEELDLNFLEKIKGLISSDQLTISVESHDETEYLTRSAKNYKMLKNSIRNVEKGIALTEVSAEEIEKMIYENNSI
;
A
#
# COMPACT_ATOMS: atom_id res chain seq x y z
N MET A 1 4.11 24.04 -2.74
CA MET A 1 3.45 23.02 -1.90
C MET A 1 2.93 21.95 -2.83
N THR A 2 3.24 20.69 -2.57
CA THR A 2 2.77 19.57 -3.39
C THR A 2 1.75 18.79 -2.58
N ILE A 3 0.57 18.58 -3.14
CA ILE A 3 -0.49 17.79 -2.50
C ILE A 3 -0.67 16.52 -3.34
N THR A 4 -0.51 15.36 -2.71
CA THR A 4 -0.67 14.06 -3.35
C THR A 4 -1.92 13.38 -2.83
N PHE A 5 -2.75 12.87 -3.72
CA PHE A 5 -3.94 12.09 -3.39
C PHE A 5 -3.78 10.68 -3.95
N THR A 6 -4.04 9.66 -3.12
CA THR A 6 -4.15 8.26 -3.56
C THR A 6 -5.61 7.88 -3.57
N LEU A 7 -6.11 7.47 -4.74
CA LEU A 7 -7.54 7.25 -5.00
C LEU A 7 -7.72 5.92 -5.72
N ARG A 8 -8.84 5.22 -5.48
CA ARG A 8 -9.33 4.19 -6.42
C ARG A 8 -9.82 4.85 -7.69
N LYS A 9 -9.86 4.09 -8.79
CA LYS A 9 -10.28 4.59 -10.10
C LYS A 9 -11.69 5.18 -10.07
N GLU A 10 -12.59 4.56 -9.30
CA GLU A 10 -13.99 4.97 -9.17
C GLU A 10 -14.16 6.23 -8.33
N GLU A 11 -13.16 6.60 -7.53
CA GLU A 11 -13.16 7.80 -6.69
C GLU A 11 -12.67 9.04 -7.46
N LEU A 12 -12.05 8.85 -8.62
CA LEU A 12 -11.72 9.95 -9.53
C LEU A 12 -12.97 10.33 -10.35
N ASP A 13 -13.83 11.14 -9.74
CA ASP A 13 -15.05 11.64 -10.35
C ASP A 13 -15.04 13.17 -10.53
N LEU A 14 -16.09 13.70 -11.18
CA LEU A 14 -16.23 15.15 -11.40
C LEU A 14 -16.35 15.93 -10.09
N ASN A 15 -16.94 15.34 -9.05
CA ASN A 15 -17.12 15.99 -7.76
C ASN A 15 -15.77 16.19 -7.03
N PHE A 16 -14.89 15.19 -7.12
CA PHE A 16 -13.52 15.29 -6.64
C PHE A 16 -12.76 16.42 -7.36
N LEU A 17 -12.85 16.49 -8.69
CA LEU A 17 -12.18 17.54 -9.47
C LEU A 17 -12.65 18.95 -9.08
N GLU A 18 -13.95 19.16 -8.85
CA GLU A 18 -14.48 20.45 -8.39
C GLU A 18 -13.95 20.83 -7.01
N LYS A 19 -13.84 19.87 -6.09
CA LYS A 19 -13.25 20.13 -4.76
C LYS A 19 -11.77 20.50 -4.85
N ILE A 20 -11.00 19.87 -5.74
CA ILE A 20 -9.58 20.18 -5.94
C ILE A 20 -9.38 21.59 -6.51
N LYS A 21 -10.24 22.03 -7.44
CA LYS A 21 -10.19 23.41 -7.97
C LYS A 21 -10.34 24.45 -6.85
N GLY A 22 -11.19 24.18 -5.85
CA GLY A 22 -11.37 25.07 -4.70
C GLY A 22 -10.18 25.11 -3.73
N LEU A 23 -9.32 24.09 -3.73
CA LEU A 23 -8.16 24.00 -2.83
C LEU A 23 -6.91 24.69 -3.39
N ILE A 24 -6.89 25.00 -4.69
CA ILE A 24 -5.72 25.52 -5.37
C ILE A 24 -6.02 26.93 -5.85
N SER A 25 -5.30 27.91 -5.29
CA SER A 25 -5.37 29.32 -5.68
C SER A 25 -4.51 29.66 -6.90
N SER A 26 -3.81 28.68 -7.46
CA SER A 26 -2.95 28.84 -8.64
C SER A 26 -3.72 28.55 -9.92
N ASP A 27 -3.42 29.31 -10.98
CA ASP A 27 -4.04 29.18 -12.30
C ASP A 27 -3.66 27.88 -13.03
N GLN A 28 -2.67 27.13 -12.52
CA GLN A 28 -2.17 25.91 -13.14
C GLN A 28 -2.23 24.71 -12.20
N LEU A 29 -2.84 23.64 -12.69
CA LEU A 29 -2.93 22.33 -12.05
C LEU A 29 -2.29 21.29 -12.96
N THR A 30 -1.43 20.43 -12.42
CA THR A 30 -0.92 19.24 -13.10
C THR A 30 -1.50 17.99 -12.45
N ILE A 31 -2.06 17.09 -13.25
CA ILE A 31 -2.54 15.77 -12.81
C ILE A 31 -1.62 14.71 -13.40
N SER A 32 -0.97 13.92 -12.55
CA SER A 32 -0.17 12.77 -12.95
C SER A 32 -0.95 11.49 -12.62
N VAL A 33 -1.08 10.59 -13.58
CA VAL A 33 -1.75 9.30 -13.40
C VAL A 33 -0.73 8.19 -13.61
N GLU A 34 -0.51 7.40 -12.57
CA GLU A 34 0.38 6.23 -12.60
C GLU A 34 -0.44 4.97 -12.34
N SER A 35 -0.29 3.96 -13.19
CA SER A 35 -0.84 2.63 -12.91
C SER A 35 0.18 1.86 -12.08
N HIS A 36 -0.15 1.58 -10.83
CA HIS A 36 0.63 0.65 -10.01
C HIS A 36 0.03 -0.75 -10.18
N ASP A 37 0.70 -1.60 -10.94
CA ASP A 37 0.51 -3.05 -10.82
C ASP A 37 1.33 -3.51 -9.61
N GLU A 38 0.67 -3.69 -8.47
CA GLU A 38 1.30 -4.21 -7.24
C GLU A 38 1.98 -5.57 -7.47
N THR A 39 1.49 -6.34 -8.45
CA THR A 39 2.08 -7.62 -8.88
C THR A 39 3.39 -7.40 -9.64
N GLU A 40 3.46 -6.35 -10.46
CA GLU A 40 4.69 -5.95 -11.16
C GLU A 40 5.76 -5.50 -10.15
N TYR A 41 5.38 -4.82 -9.06
CA TYR A 41 6.31 -4.43 -8.01
C TYR A 41 6.95 -5.62 -7.27
N LEU A 42 6.16 -6.64 -6.93
CA LEU A 42 6.66 -7.87 -6.30
C LEU A 42 7.52 -8.74 -7.24
N THR A 43 7.24 -8.67 -8.55
CA THR A 43 7.93 -9.46 -9.58
C THR A 43 9.14 -8.75 -10.21
N ARG A 44 9.26 -7.42 -10.05
CA ARG A 44 10.35 -6.58 -10.62
C ARG A 44 11.75 -6.97 -10.19
N SER A 45 11.91 -7.64 -9.05
CA SER A 45 13.19 -8.19 -8.62
C SER A 45 13.10 -9.70 -8.58
N ALA A 46 13.95 -10.39 -9.36
CA ALA A 46 14.08 -11.84 -9.29
C ALA A 46 14.32 -12.34 -7.85
N LYS A 47 14.92 -11.50 -7.00
CA LYS A 47 15.10 -11.74 -5.56
C LYS A 47 13.76 -11.70 -4.81
N ASN A 48 12.92 -10.70 -5.03
CA ASN A 48 11.61 -10.56 -4.37
C ASN A 48 10.64 -11.66 -4.80
N TYR A 49 10.62 -11.98 -6.10
CA TYR A 49 9.83 -13.10 -6.62
C TYR A 49 10.26 -14.45 -6.01
N LYS A 50 11.57 -14.68 -5.88
CA LYS A 50 12.11 -15.88 -5.23
C LYS A 50 11.77 -15.92 -3.74
N MET A 51 11.83 -14.78 -3.04
CA MET A 51 11.42 -14.69 -1.63
C MET A 51 9.93 -15.00 -1.47
N LEU A 52 9.06 -14.38 -2.26
CA LEU A 52 7.62 -14.62 -2.23
C LEU A 52 7.29 -16.10 -2.50
N LYS A 53 7.88 -16.69 -3.55
CA LYS A 53 7.68 -18.11 -3.89
C LYS A 53 8.17 -19.06 -2.80
N ASN A 54 9.26 -18.71 -2.12
CA ASN A 54 9.75 -19.49 -0.98
C ASN A 54 8.82 -19.37 0.23
N SER A 55 8.31 -18.18 0.53
CA SER A 55 7.36 -17.97 1.63
C SER A 55 6.06 -18.77 1.41
N ILE A 56 5.51 -18.76 0.19
CA ILE A 56 4.33 -19.57 -0.16
C ILE A 56 4.61 -21.06 0.08
N ARG A 57 5.74 -21.57 -0.42
CA ARG A 57 6.13 -22.98 -0.22
C ARG A 57 6.36 -23.32 1.26
N ASN A 58 6.85 -22.38 2.06
CA ASN A 58 7.06 -22.59 3.49
C ASN A 58 5.71 -22.73 4.22
N VAL A 59 4.74 -21.89 3.88
CA VAL A 59 3.37 -21.98 4.40
C VAL A 59 2.71 -23.30 4.02
N GLU A 60 2.76 -23.71 2.74
CA GLU A 60 2.19 -24.98 2.26
C GLU A 60 2.79 -26.21 2.96
N LYS A 61 4.07 -26.14 3.35
CA LYS A 61 4.78 -27.23 4.02
C LYS A 61 4.73 -27.15 5.55
N GLY A 62 4.13 -26.11 6.11
CA GLY A 62 4.09 -25.90 7.56
C GLY A 62 5.48 -25.66 8.19
N ILE A 63 6.43 -25.12 7.43
CA ILE A 63 7.81 -24.89 7.89
C ILE A 63 8.08 -23.39 8.02
N ALA A 64 8.93 -22.99 8.99
CA ALA A 64 9.28 -21.59 9.26
C ALA A 64 8.05 -20.69 9.52
N LEU A 65 7.04 -21.24 10.19
CA LEU A 65 5.88 -20.53 10.70
C LEU A 65 6.10 -20.22 12.18
N THR A 66 5.77 -19.00 12.59
CA THR A 66 5.65 -18.66 14.01
C THR A 66 4.16 -18.62 14.32
N GLU A 67 3.71 -19.53 15.18
CA GLU A 67 2.38 -19.46 15.75
C GLU A 67 2.40 -18.43 16.87
N VAL A 68 1.46 -17.49 16.80
CA VAL A 68 1.25 -16.46 17.81
C VAL A 68 -0.21 -16.45 18.18
N SER A 69 -0.51 -16.30 19.47
CA SER A 69 -1.88 -16.14 19.92
C SER A 69 -2.41 -14.74 19.58
N ALA A 70 -3.73 -14.58 19.55
CA ALA A 70 -4.34 -13.28 19.32
C ALA A 70 -3.92 -12.26 20.39
N GLU A 71 -3.79 -12.70 21.66
CA GLU A 71 -3.35 -11.85 22.77
C GLU A 71 -1.89 -11.37 22.61
N GLU A 72 -1.01 -12.20 22.05
CA GLU A 72 0.39 -11.84 21.77
C GLU A 72 0.49 -10.77 20.67
N ILE A 73 -0.34 -10.88 19.64
CA ILE A 73 -0.43 -9.88 18.57
C ILE A 73 -0.90 -8.53 19.13
N GLU A 74 -1.95 -8.54 19.96
CA GLU A 74 -2.46 -7.31 20.58
C GLU A 74 -1.37 -6.61 21.40
N LYS A 75 -0.62 -7.37 22.20
CA LYS A 75 0.47 -6.83 23.02
C LYS A 75 1.58 -6.17 22.17
N MET A 76 1.98 -6.78 21.06
CA MET A 76 2.99 -6.22 20.15
C MET A 76 2.54 -4.93 19.47
N ILE A 77 1.24 -4.78 19.22
CA ILE A 77 0.67 -3.54 18.65
C ILE A 77 0.71 -2.40 19.68
N TYR A 78 0.42 -2.67 20.95
CA TYR A 78 0.48 -1.65 22.01
C TYR A 78 1.91 -1.21 22.34
N GLU A 79 2.86 -2.13 22.35
CA GLU A 79 4.27 -1.82 22.63
C GLU A 79 4.92 -0.95 21.54
N ASN A 80 4.54 -1.11 20.27
CA ASN A 80 5.08 -0.31 19.16
C ASN A 80 4.41 1.07 18.99
N ASN A 81 3.25 1.31 19.61
CA ASN A 81 2.53 2.58 19.57
C ASN A 81 2.73 3.44 20.84
N SER A 82 3.61 3.02 21.75
CA SER A 82 3.94 3.75 22.99
C SER A 82 5.26 4.51 22.85
N ILE A 83 5.35 5.40 21.84
CA ILE A 83 6.42 6.41 21.69
C ILE A 83 5.79 7.79 21.70
#